data_AF-A0A949PDC3-F1
#
_entry.id   AF-A0A949PDC3-F1
#
_cell.length_a   1.000
_cell.length_b   1.000
_cell.length_c   1.000
_cell.angle_alpha   90.00
_cell.angle_beta   90.00
_cell.angle_gamma   90.00
#
_symmetry.space_group_name_H-M   'P 1'
#
loop_
_entity.id
_entity.type
_entity.pdbx_description
1 polymer ?
#
loop_
_entity_poly.entity_id
_entity_poly.type
_entity_poly.pdbx_seq_one_letter_code
_entity_poly.pdbx_strand_id
1 'polypeptide(L)'
;MKKNFYNILKGRFLVSDDAFKNWRFIIFLSLLALVMIASSHSADKKVHQIAKMNNEVKELKSEYVDVRMKLMRTKMESKLIKAMEGRGLNPSITPPNKIIITTKE
;
A
#
# COMPACT_ATOMS: atom_id res chain seq x y z
N MET A 1 -35.36 43.42 6.45
CA MET A 1 -34.29 42.43 6.77
C MET A 1 -34.35 41.90 8.21
N LYS A 2 -34.37 42.74 9.26
CA LYS A 2 -34.36 42.29 10.67
C LYS A 2 -35.52 41.35 11.07
N LYS A 3 -36.75 41.57 10.56
CA LYS A 3 -37.94 40.74 10.86
C LYS A 3 -37.83 39.29 10.32
N ASN A 4 -37.24 39.08 9.14
CA ASN A 4 -37.12 37.75 8.56
C ASN A 4 -36.12 36.88 9.34
N PHE A 5 -34.97 37.45 9.73
CA PHE A 5 -34.01 36.75 10.59
C PHE A 5 -34.62 36.41 11.96
N TYR A 6 -35.39 37.34 12.56
CA TYR A 6 -36.08 37.09 13.83
C TYR A 6 -37.14 35.98 13.73
N ASN A 7 -37.81 35.86 12.58
CA ASN A 7 -38.80 34.81 12.34
C ASN A 7 -38.15 33.42 12.12
N ILE A 8 -36.96 33.37 11.52
CA ILE A 8 -36.15 32.16 11.39
C ILE A 8 -35.65 31.72 12.77
N LEU A 9 -35.14 32.66 13.58
CA LEU A 9 -34.63 32.38 14.93
C LEU A 9 -35.74 31.94 15.89
N LYS A 10 -36.97 32.47 15.74
CA LYS A 10 -38.16 32.01 16.48
C LYS A 10 -38.75 30.69 15.96
N GLY A 11 -38.12 30.04 14.97
CA GLY A 11 -38.56 28.73 14.47
C GLY A 11 -39.88 28.78 13.71
N ARG A 12 -40.31 29.94 13.19
CA ARG A 12 -41.58 30.05 12.44
C ARG A 12 -41.58 29.17 11.19
N PHE A 13 -40.40 28.87 10.63
CA PHE A 13 -40.18 27.90 9.54
C PHE A 13 -40.59 26.46 9.90
N LEU A 14 -40.57 26.10 11.19
CA LEU A 14 -40.91 24.75 11.68
C LEU A 14 -42.40 24.60 12.03
N VAL A 15 -43.14 25.71 12.22
CA VAL A 15 -44.50 25.72 12.80
C VAL A 15 -45.55 26.39 11.89
N SER A 16 -45.14 27.09 10.83
CA SER A 16 -46.07 27.65 9.83
C SER A 16 -46.77 26.57 9.00
N ASP A 17 -47.88 26.89 8.32
CA ASP A 17 -48.64 25.93 7.50
C ASP A 17 -47.82 25.17 6.43
N ASP A 18 -46.68 25.72 5.99
CA ASP A 18 -45.73 25.07 5.05
C ASP A 18 -44.62 24.22 5.76
N ALA A 19 -44.79 23.93 7.06
CA ALA A 19 -43.81 23.23 7.90
C ALA A 19 -43.45 21.83 7.38
N PHE A 20 -44.38 21.15 6.70
CA PHE A 20 -44.15 19.81 6.17
C PHE A 20 -43.03 19.78 5.12
N LYS A 21 -42.95 20.81 4.27
CA LYS A 21 -41.90 20.96 3.25
C LYS A 21 -40.52 21.18 3.89
N ASN A 22 -40.51 21.93 4.97
CA ASN A 22 -39.33 22.29 5.75
C ASN A 22 -38.77 21.12 6.55
N TRP A 23 -39.65 20.29 7.11
CA TRP A 23 -39.28 19.05 7.79
C TRP A 23 -38.61 18.04 6.86
N ARG A 24 -39.15 17.87 5.64
CA ARG A 24 -38.55 17.00 4.61
C ARG A 24 -37.13 17.46 4.24
N PHE A 25 -36.90 18.76 4.18
CA PHE A 25 -35.58 19.33 3.90
C PHE A 25 -34.59 19.13 5.05
N ILE A 26 -35.05 19.25 6.31
CA ILE A 26 -34.21 18.99 7.49
C ILE A 26 -33.79 17.52 7.56
N ILE A 27 -34.73 16.59 7.36
CA ILE A 27 -34.42 15.15 7.30
C ILE A 27 -33.40 14.87 6.20
N PHE A 28 -33.56 15.48 5.03
CA PHE A 28 -32.60 15.34 3.93
C PHE A 28 -31.19 15.79 4.33
N LEU A 29 -31.06 16.96 4.96
CA LEU A 29 -29.78 17.47 5.48
C LEU A 29 -29.20 16.58 6.58
N SER A 30 -30.02 16.08 7.50
CA SER A 30 -29.58 15.16 8.55
C SER A 30 -29.08 13.84 7.97
N LEU A 31 -29.77 13.30 6.97
CA LEU A 31 -29.35 12.08 6.28
C LEU A 31 -28.03 12.31 5.52
N LEU A 32 -27.89 13.46 4.85
CA LEU A 32 -26.65 13.84 4.18
C LEU A 32 -25.48 13.97 5.17
N ALA A 33 -25.73 14.56 6.34
CA ALA A 33 -24.73 14.65 7.40
C ALA A 33 -24.32 13.27 7.93
N LEU A 34 -25.27 12.36 8.13
CA LEU A 34 -24.97 10.96 8.51
C LEU A 34 -24.12 10.25 7.46
N VAL A 35 -24.45 10.41 6.18
CA VAL A 35 -23.67 9.83 5.06
C VAL A 35 -22.25 10.39 5.06
N MET A 36 -22.08 11.69 5.28
CA MET A 36 -20.76 12.32 5.36
C MET A 36 -19.92 11.74 6.50
N ILE A 37 -20.49 11.62 7.71
CA ILE A 37 -19.79 11.05 8.87
C ILE A 37 -19.39 9.60 8.61
N ALA A 38 -20.32 8.79 8.07
CA ALA A 38 -20.06 7.38 7.76
C ALA A 38 -18.96 7.21 6.68
N SER A 39 -18.96 8.09 5.66
CA SER A 39 -17.94 8.11 4.62
C SER A 39 -16.57 8.49 5.18
N SER A 40 -16.49 9.51 6.04
CA SER A 40 -15.24 9.92 6.69
C SER A 40 -14.64 8.79 7.53
N HIS A 41 -15.45 8.11 8.35
CA HIS A 41 -14.95 7.01 9.17
C HIS A 41 -14.42 5.83 8.33
N SER A 42 -15.08 5.57 7.19
CA SER A 42 -14.61 4.56 6.23
C SER A 42 -13.29 4.95 5.57
N ALA A 43 -13.07 6.24 5.31
CA ALA A 43 -11.82 6.75 4.77
C ALA A 43 -10.68 6.59 5.79
N ASP A 44 -10.90 6.95 7.05
CA ASP A 44 -9.90 6.81 8.11
C ASP A 44 -9.45 5.36 8.30
N LYS A 45 -10.40 4.43 8.30
CA LYS A 45 -10.10 2.99 8.37
C LYS A 45 -9.21 2.53 7.21
N LYS A 46 -9.48 3.01 5.99
CA LYS A 46 -8.67 2.70 4.80
C LYS A 46 -7.27 3.29 4.92
N VAL A 47 -7.12 4.50 5.43
CA VAL A 47 -5.79 5.12 5.63
C VAL A 47 -4.94 4.29 6.59
N HIS A 48 -5.51 3.81 7.69
CA HIS A 48 -4.79 2.92 8.61
C HIS A 48 -4.42 1.58 7.96
N GLN A 49 -5.31 0.99 7.14
CA GLN A 49 -5.01 -0.22 6.39
C GLN A 49 -3.86 0.02 5.39
N ILE A 50 -3.86 1.15 4.67
CA ILE A 50 -2.79 1.51 3.74
C ILE A 50 -1.46 1.66 4.47
N ALA A 51 -1.46 2.32 5.63
CA ALA A 51 -0.24 2.45 6.44
C ALA A 51 0.31 1.08 6.87
N LYS A 52 -0.57 0.16 7.31
CA LYS A 52 -0.18 -1.22 7.66
C LYS A 52 0.41 -1.96 6.45
N MET A 53 -0.28 -1.96 5.32
CA MET A 53 0.20 -2.63 4.10
C MET A 53 1.53 -2.05 3.60
N ASN A 54 1.72 -0.73 3.69
CA ASN A 54 2.99 -0.10 3.32
C ASN A 54 4.15 -0.55 4.22
N ASN A 55 3.90 -0.74 5.51
CA ASN A 55 4.91 -1.29 6.42
C ASN A 55 5.28 -2.73 6.06
N GLU A 56 4.28 -3.57 5.76
CA GLU A 56 4.51 -4.96 5.31
C GLU A 56 5.34 -5.00 4.02
N VAL A 57 5.02 -4.15 3.03
CA VAL A 57 5.80 -4.05 1.78
C VAL A 57 7.24 -3.62 2.06
N LYS A 58 7.44 -2.68 2.99
CA LYS A 58 8.78 -2.22 3.35
C LYS A 58 9.59 -3.32 4.03
N GLU A 59 8.97 -4.09 4.92
CA GLU A 59 9.59 -5.22 5.60
C GLU A 59 10.01 -6.31 4.61
N LEU A 60 9.09 -6.73 3.73
CA LEU A 60 9.37 -7.72 2.69
C LEU A 60 10.49 -7.27 1.74
N LYS A 61 10.51 -5.98 1.39
CA LYS A 61 11.59 -5.42 0.56
C LYS A 61 12.94 -5.46 1.28
N SER A 62 12.96 -5.20 2.60
CA SER A 62 14.17 -5.32 3.41
C SER A 62 14.67 -6.77 3.41
N GLU A 63 13.78 -7.71 3.69
CA GLU A 63 14.10 -9.15 3.69
C GLU A 63 14.64 -9.61 2.34
N TYR A 64 13.99 -9.21 1.24
CA TYR A 64 14.46 -9.52 -0.12
C TYR A 64 15.89 -9.01 -0.36
N VAL A 65 16.20 -7.78 0.04
CA VAL A 65 17.53 -7.20 -0.13
C VAL A 65 18.56 -7.98 0.70
N ASP A 66 18.24 -8.35 1.94
CA ASP A 66 19.12 -9.14 2.80
C ASP A 66 19.40 -10.53 2.23
N VAL A 67 18.37 -11.23 1.77
CA VAL A 67 18.50 -12.55 1.13
C VAL A 67 19.32 -12.44 -0.15
N ARG A 68 19.06 -11.43 -0.99
CA ARG A 68 19.82 -11.19 -2.22
C ARG A 68 21.30 -10.91 -1.92
N MET A 69 21.59 -10.10 -0.91
CA MET A 69 22.97 -9.84 -0.48
C MET A 69 23.65 -11.12 0.02
N LYS A 70 22.95 -11.95 0.81
CA LYS A 70 23.48 -13.23 1.26
C LYS A 70 23.80 -14.16 0.10
N LEU A 71 22.89 -14.25 -0.88
CA LEU A 71 23.09 -15.04 -2.10
C LEU A 71 24.32 -14.54 -2.88
N MET A 72 24.43 -13.24 -3.10
CA MET A 72 25.56 -12.64 -3.81
C MET A 72 26.88 -12.93 -3.10
N ARG A 73 26.94 -12.75 -1.79
CA ARG A 73 28.13 -13.09 -0.99
C ARG A 73 28.52 -14.56 -1.11
N THR A 74 27.54 -15.47 -1.16
CA THR A 74 27.82 -16.91 -1.34
C THR A 74 28.29 -17.23 -2.77
N LYS A 75 27.76 -16.54 -3.78
CA LYS A 75 28.18 -16.70 -5.18
C LYS A 75 29.50 -15.99 -5.51
N MET A 76 30.02 -15.12 -4.65
CA MET A 76 31.28 -14.42 -4.89
C MET A 76 32.40 -15.42 -5.11
N GLU A 77 33.10 -15.25 -6.23
CA GLU A 77 34.20 -16.12 -6.64
C GLU A 77 35.27 -16.22 -5.55
N SER A 78 35.67 -15.11 -4.93
CA SER A 78 36.64 -15.10 -3.83
C SER A 78 36.19 -15.94 -2.62
N LYS A 79 34.89 -16.00 -2.34
CA LYS A 79 34.34 -16.82 -1.26
C LYS A 79 34.25 -18.28 -1.68
N LEU A 80 33.91 -18.54 -2.94
CA LEU A 80 33.86 -19.87 -3.52
C LEU A 80 35.26 -20.51 -3.54
N ILE A 81 36.28 -19.78 -4.00
CA ILE A 81 37.69 -20.22 -4.02
C ILE A 81 38.14 -20.61 -2.62
N LYS A 82 37.99 -19.71 -1.63
CA LYS A 82 38.32 -19.99 -0.23
C LYS A 82 37.60 -21.23 0.33
N ALA A 83 36.33 -21.43 -0.04
CA ALA A 83 35.57 -22.60 0.41
C ALA A 83 35.99 -23.91 -0.30
N MET A 84 36.57 -23.82 -1.50
CA MET A 84 36.99 -24.95 -2.33
C MET A 84 38.47 -25.32 -2.17
N GLU A 85 39.29 -24.42 -1.61
CA GLU A 85 40.69 -24.67 -1.22
C GLU A 85 40.81 -25.92 -0.32
N GLY A 86 39.92 -26.06 0.67
CA GLY A 86 39.89 -27.24 1.56
C GLY A 86 39.51 -28.55 0.86
N ARG A 87 38.99 -28.49 -0.37
CA ARG A 87 38.71 -29.66 -1.23
C ARG A 87 39.78 -29.87 -2.31
N GLY A 88 40.85 -29.08 -2.30
CA GLY A 88 41.93 -29.14 -3.30
C GLY A 88 41.54 -28.65 -4.69
N LEU A 89 40.42 -27.94 -4.83
CA LEU A 89 39.92 -27.43 -6.10
C LEU A 89 40.41 -25.97 -6.31
N ASN A 90 40.97 -25.70 -7.49
CA ASN A 90 41.50 -24.38 -7.86
C ASN A 90 40.82 -23.85 -9.14
N PRO A 91 40.78 -22.51 -9.33
CA PRO A 91 40.29 -21.92 -10.56
C PRO A 91 41.15 -22.38 -11.75
N SER A 92 40.51 -22.67 -12.88
CA SER A 92 41.23 -22.91 -14.12
C SER A 92 41.74 -21.58 -14.68
N ILE A 93 43.06 -21.49 -14.87
CA ILE A 93 43.71 -20.31 -15.48
C ILE A 93 43.54 -20.36 -17.01
N THR A 94 43.36 -21.56 -17.56
CA THR A 94 43.13 -21.79 -18.99
C THR A 94 41.63 -21.95 -19.26
N PRO A 95 41.11 -21.32 -20.33
CA PRO A 95 39.72 -21.49 -20.72
C PRO A 95 39.45 -22.94 -21.17
N PRO A 96 38.23 -23.46 -20.97
CA PRO A 96 37.88 -24.81 -21.37
C PRO A 96 37.87 -24.96 -22.89
N ASN A 97 38.40 -26.09 -23.38
CA ASN A 97 38.40 -26.41 -24.80
C ASN A 97 37.01 -26.86 -25.25
N LYS A 98 36.49 -26.23 -26.32
CA LYS A 98 35.24 -26.67 -26.95
C LYS A 98 35.52 -27.93 -27.78
N ILE A 99 35.03 -29.07 -27.30
CA ILE A 99 35.06 -30.32 -28.08
C ILE A 99 33.91 -30.27 -29.08
N ILE A 100 34.22 -30.24 -30.37
CA ILE A 100 33.25 -30.40 -31.45
C ILE A 100 33.42 -31.82 -31.98
N ILE A 101 32.37 -32.63 -31.86
CA ILE A 101 32.37 -33.99 -32.40
C ILE A 101 31.94 -33.90 -33.86
N THR A 102 32.89 -34.02 -34.78
CA THR A 102 32.59 -34.18 -36.20
C THR A 102 32.48 -35.67 -36.49
N THR A 103 31.27 -36.20 -36.53
CA THR A 103 31.03 -37.55 -37.04
C THR A 103 31.36 -37.56 -38.53
N LYS A 104 32.38 -38.33 -38.94
CA LYS A 104 32.63 -38.61 -40.35
C LYS A 104 31.67 -39.71 -40.78
N GLU A 105 30.84 -39.43 -41.78
CA GLU A 105 30.21 -40.44 -42.64
C GLU A 105 31.25 -41.27 -43.39
#